data_AF-A0A348V3R5-F1
#
_entry.id   AF-A0A348V3R5-F1
#
_cell.length_a   1.000
_cell.length_b   1.000
_cell.length_c   1.000
_cell.angle_alpha   90.00
_cell.angle_beta   90.00
_cell.angle_gamma   90.00
#
_symmetry.space_group_name_H-M   'P 1'
#
loop_
_entity.id
_entity.type
_entity.pdbx_description
1 polymer ?
#
loop_
_entity_poly.entity_id
_entity_poly.type
_entity_poly.pdbx_seq_one_letter_code
_entity_poly.pdbx_strand_id
1 'polypeptide(L)'
;YAVIREIPLDKLLLGIPFFGRSFNTGKLYAASTESQYYTYTDVQKLLASGWKYNWDFCSQVPFLLSPSRTTLLSFDDIRSVFRKCRYVLDKGLGGVIIWEVTADWHNNRPELLQTVARTFRTPVKK
;
A
#
# COMPACT_ATOMS: atom_id res chain seq x y z
N TYR A 1 2.85 19.55 -4.00
CA TYR A 1 2.23 20.07 -5.24
C TYR A 1 0.82 20.61 -4.98
N ALA A 2 -0.17 19.76 -4.66
CA ALA A 2 -1.57 20.20 -4.48
C ALA A 2 -1.76 21.30 -3.42
N VAL A 3 -1.10 21.17 -2.27
CA VAL A 3 -1.14 22.17 -1.20
C VAL A 3 -0.48 23.51 -1.62
N ILE A 4 0.63 23.45 -2.36
CA ILE A 4 1.33 24.65 -2.88
C ILE A 4 0.44 25.38 -3.91
N ARG A 5 -0.42 24.66 -4.60
CA ARG A 5 -1.41 25.20 -5.56
C ARG A 5 -2.73 25.59 -4.88
N GLU A 6 -2.78 25.61 -3.54
CA GLU A 6 -3.93 26.03 -2.74
C GLU A 6 -5.21 25.24 -3.04
N ILE A 7 -5.09 23.98 -3.47
CA ILE A 7 -6.26 23.11 -3.63
C ILE A 7 -6.82 22.80 -2.23
N PRO A 8 -8.12 23.06 -1.97
CA PRO A 8 -8.74 22.73 -0.69
C PRO A 8 -8.52 21.28 -0.28
N LEU A 9 -8.13 21.04 0.98
CA LEU A 9 -7.76 19.72 1.47
C LEU A 9 -8.90 18.71 1.34
N ASP A 10 -10.14 19.14 1.59
CA ASP A 10 -11.37 18.37 1.46
C ASP A 10 -11.71 17.96 0.02
N LYS A 11 -11.01 18.52 -0.99
CA LYS A 11 -11.09 18.10 -2.40
C LYS A 11 -9.96 17.14 -2.81
N LEU A 12 -9.00 16.86 -1.93
CA LEU A 12 -7.88 15.98 -2.23
C LEU A 12 -8.18 14.55 -1.78
N LEU A 13 -8.05 13.61 -2.71
CA LEU A 13 -8.16 12.18 -2.45
C LEU A 13 -6.77 11.53 -2.52
N LEU A 14 -6.37 10.81 -1.48
CA LEU A 14 -5.09 10.09 -1.47
C LEU A 14 -5.24 8.76 -2.22
N GLY A 15 -4.36 8.51 -3.20
CA GLY A 15 -4.31 7.23 -3.90
C GLY A 15 -3.75 6.11 -3.02
N ILE A 16 -4.43 4.97 -2.97
CA ILE A 16 -3.98 3.74 -2.31
C ILE A 16 -3.91 2.62 -3.36
N PRO A 17 -2.71 2.07 -3.64
CA PRO A 17 -2.56 0.95 -4.55
C PRO A 17 -2.89 -0.37 -3.85
N PHE A 18 -3.77 -1.17 -4.44
CA PHE A 18 -4.00 -2.57 -4.06
C PHE A 18 -3.08 -3.51 -4.86
N PHE A 19 -1.87 -3.03 -5.13
CA PHE A 19 -0.85 -3.74 -5.89
C PHE A 19 0.54 -3.37 -5.38
N GLY A 20 1.52 -4.15 -5.80
CA GLY A 20 2.94 -3.89 -5.61
C GLY A 20 3.72 -3.87 -6.91
N ARG A 21 4.97 -3.41 -6.82
CA ARG A 21 5.96 -3.45 -7.89
C ARG A 21 7.20 -4.18 -7.43
N SER A 22 7.69 -5.12 -8.25
CA SER A 22 9.00 -5.73 -8.02
C SER A 22 10.11 -4.96 -8.72
N PHE A 23 11.33 -5.25 -8.29
CA PHE A 23 12.58 -4.69 -8.80
C PHE A 23 13.62 -5.80 -8.77
N ASN A 24 14.45 -5.90 -9.82
CA ASN A 24 15.56 -6.86 -9.93
C ASN A 24 16.75 -6.51 -9.01
N THR A 25 16.48 -6.32 -7.73
CA THR A 25 17.46 -6.01 -6.70
C THR A 25 17.10 -6.70 -5.37
N GLY A 26 18.11 -6.97 -4.55
CA GLY A 26 17.95 -7.55 -3.21
C GLY A 26 17.92 -6.54 -2.07
N LYS A 27 17.99 -5.23 -2.36
CA LYS A 27 18.23 -4.19 -1.36
C LYS A 27 17.39 -2.94 -1.65
N LEU A 28 16.92 -2.28 -0.60
CA LEU A 28 16.34 -0.94 -0.72
C LEU A 28 17.39 0.05 -1.25
N TYR A 29 16.92 1.06 -1.99
CA TYR A 29 17.74 2.15 -2.56
C TYR A 29 18.82 1.72 -3.57
N ALA A 30 18.80 0.47 -4.02
CA ALA A 30 19.69 -0.01 -5.07
C ALA A 30 19.10 0.28 -6.46
N ALA A 31 19.98 0.42 -7.44
CA ALA A 31 19.59 0.53 -8.84
C ALA A 31 18.82 -0.72 -9.28
N SER A 32 17.85 -0.51 -10.17
CA SER A 32 17.05 -1.56 -10.80
C SER A 32 16.71 -1.12 -12.22
N THR A 33 16.63 -2.08 -13.13
CA THR A 33 16.34 -1.85 -14.55
C THR A 33 15.03 -2.49 -14.99
N GLU A 34 14.45 -3.35 -14.14
CA GLU A 34 13.26 -4.13 -14.44
C GLU A 34 12.24 -3.99 -13.33
N SER A 35 10.97 -3.88 -13.70
CA SER A 35 9.88 -3.86 -12.73
C SER A 35 8.67 -4.63 -13.25
N GLN A 36 8.07 -5.43 -12.38
CA GLN A 36 6.84 -6.17 -12.67
C GLN A 36 5.72 -5.75 -11.72
N TYR A 37 4.47 -5.90 -12.18
CA TYR A 37 3.26 -5.56 -11.42
C TYR A 37 2.69 -6.82 -10.74
N TYR A 38 2.25 -6.67 -9.49
CA TYR A 38 1.63 -7.75 -8.71
C TYR A 38 0.39 -7.22 -8.03
N THR A 39 -0.76 -7.87 -8.20
CA THR A 39 -1.94 -7.55 -7.38
C THR A 39 -1.67 -7.88 -5.91
N TYR A 40 -2.42 -7.29 -4.97
CA TYR A 40 -2.34 -7.70 -3.56
C TYR A 40 -2.58 -9.22 -3.41
N THR A 41 -3.54 -9.78 -4.17
CA THR A 41 -3.75 -11.23 -4.23
C THR A 41 -2.49 -12.01 -4.63
N ASP A 42 -1.70 -11.53 -5.59
CA ASP A 42 -0.43 -12.17 -5.97
C ASP A 42 0.61 -12.06 -4.87
N VAL A 43 0.69 -10.89 -4.20
CA VAL A 43 1.57 -10.70 -3.05
C VAL A 43 1.27 -11.70 -1.93
N GLN A 44 -0.01 -11.99 -1.65
CA GLN A 44 -0.40 -13.00 -0.67
C GLN A 44 0.08 -14.41 -1.07
N LYS A 45 0.04 -14.76 -2.36
CA LYS A 45 0.60 -16.03 -2.86
C LYS A 45 2.13 -16.08 -2.69
N LEU A 46 2.83 -14.96 -2.91
CA LEU A 46 4.28 -14.88 -2.71
C LEU A 46 4.69 -15.05 -1.25
N LEU A 47 3.93 -14.46 -0.32
CA LEU A 47 4.11 -14.69 1.11
C LEU A 47 3.96 -16.17 1.47
N ALA A 48 2.92 -16.82 0.93
CA ALA A 48 2.69 -18.26 1.13
C ALA A 48 3.79 -19.14 0.51
N SER A 49 4.51 -18.65 -0.52
CA SER A 49 5.61 -19.37 -1.18
C SER A 49 6.99 -19.09 -0.57
N GLY A 50 7.06 -18.42 0.58
CA GLY A 50 8.30 -18.24 1.34
C GLY A 50 9.07 -16.96 1.03
N TRP A 51 8.46 -15.99 0.33
CA TRP A 51 9.04 -14.65 0.26
C TRP A 51 9.07 -14.00 1.65
N LYS A 52 10.18 -13.33 1.96
CA LYS A 52 10.40 -12.75 3.29
C LYS A 52 9.74 -11.39 3.38
N TYR A 53 8.76 -11.24 4.26
CA TYR A 53 8.17 -9.96 4.64
C TYR A 53 9.16 -9.11 5.45
N ASN A 54 9.26 -7.82 5.11
CA ASN A 54 9.99 -6.81 5.86
C ASN A 54 9.17 -5.52 5.91
N TRP A 55 9.32 -4.75 6.98
CA TRP A 55 8.68 -3.46 7.14
C TRP A 55 9.72 -2.34 7.07
N ASP A 56 9.53 -1.37 6.17
CA ASP A 56 10.36 -0.17 6.17
C ASP A 56 9.74 0.89 7.10
N PHE A 57 10.46 1.22 8.17
CA PHE A 57 10.01 2.21 9.15
C PHE A 57 10.03 3.64 8.61
N CYS A 58 10.89 3.93 7.62
CA CYS A 58 11.00 5.26 7.04
C CYS A 58 9.80 5.58 6.16
N SER A 59 9.48 4.70 5.19
CA SER A 59 8.34 4.90 4.28
C SER A 59 6.99 4.43 4.85
N GLN A 60 7.00 3.66 5.95
CA GLN A 60 5.81 3.05 6.55
C GLN A 60 5.02 2.15 5.59
N VAL A 61 5.72 1.41 4.73
CA VAL A 61 5.16 0.36 3.86
C VAL A 61 5.98 -0.92 3.97
N PRO A 62 5.37 -2.09 3.67
CA PRO A 62 6.10 -3.34 3.60
C PRO A 62 6.84 -3.50 2.27
N PHE A 63 7.84 -4.39 2.29
CA PHE A 63 8.40 -4.98 1.09
C PHE A 63 8.70 -6.47 1.30
N LEU A 64 8.64 -7.24 0.23
CA LEU A 64 9.06 -8.63 0.20
C LEU A 64 10.44 -8.76 -0.41
N LEU A 65 11.20 -9.74 0.05
CA LEU A 65 12.41 -10.24 -0.62
C LEU A 65 12.17 -11.66 -1.10
N SER A 66 12.56 -11.95 -2.33
CA SER A 66 12.54 -13.32 -2.85
C SER A 66 13.44 -14.24 -2.02
N PRO A 67 13.20 -15.56 -2.00
CA PRO A 67 14.07 -16.51 -1.32
C PRO A 67 15.55 -16.40 -1.74
N SER A 68 15.81 -16.15 -3.03
CA SER A 68 17.15 -15.90 -3.59
C SER A 68 17.74 -14.53 -3.20
N ARG A 69 16.93 -13.61 -2.65
CA ARG A 69 17.29 -12.22 -2.34
C ARG A 69 17.79 -11.43 -3.55
N THR A 70 17.30 -11.75 -4.74
CA THR A 70 17.60 -11.04 -5.99
C THR A 70 16.45 -10.15 -6.47
N THR A 71 15.29 -10.26 -5.81
CA THR A 71 14.09 -9.49 -6.16
C THR A 71 13.48 -8.90 -4.91
N LEU A 72 13.15 -7.61 -4.98
CA LEU A 72 12.48 -6.84 -3.95
C LEU A 72 11.13 -6.41 -4.49
N LEU A 73 10.06 -6.60 -3.72
CA LEU A 73 8.71 -6.19 -4.10
C LEU A 73 8.15 -5.25 -3.04
N SER A 74 7.88 -3.99 -3.41
CA SER A 74 7.22 -3.02 -2.53
C SER A 74 5.72 -2.99 -2.80
N PHE A 75 4.90 -2.96 -1.76
CA PHE A 75 3.44 -3.00 -1.86
C PHE A 75 2.77 -2.32 -0.66
N ASP A 76 1.44 -2.25 -0.65
CA ASP A 76 0.65 -1.86 0.52
C ASP A 76 -0.03 -3.08 1.16
N ASP A 77 0.00 -3.15 2.50
CA ASP A 77 -0.73 -4.15 3.28
C ASP A 77 -1.78 -3.48 4.17
N ILE A 78 -2.49 -4.29 4.97
CA ILE A 78 -3.50 -3.81 5.93
C ILE A 78 -2.93 -2.71 6.84
N ARG A 79 -1.66 -2.83 7.29
CA ARG A 79 -1.03 -1.88 8.21
C ARG A 79 -0.74 -0.55 7.52
N SER A 80 -0.17 -0.56 6.32
CA SER A 80 0.14 0.67 5.59
C SER A 80 -1.11 1.36 5.07
N VAL A 81 -2.11 0.60 4.58
CA VAL A 81 -3.43 1.13 4.19
C VAL A 81 -4.12 1.81 5.38
N PHE A 82 -4.16 1.15 6.54
CA PHE A 82 -4.71 1.76 7.76
C PHE A 82 -4.02 3.10 8.09
N ARG A 83 -2.69 3.15 8.03
CA ARG A 83 -1.90 4.36 8.32
C ARG A 83 -2.19 5.49 7.32
N LYS A 84 -2.31 5.17 6.03
CA LYS A 84 -2.68 6.12 4.97
C LYS A 84 -4.09 6.67 5.16
N CYS A 85 -5.06 5.80 5.46
CA CYS A 85 -6.42 6.24 5.78
C CYS A 85 -6.46 7.11 7.03
N ARG A 86 -5.69 6.77 8.07
CA ARG A 86 -5.59 7.60 9.28
C ARG A 86 -4.97 8.97 8.99
N TYR A 87 -3.91 9.01 8.17
CA TYR A 87 -3.32 10.26 7.71
C TYR A 87 -4.32 11.15 6.98
N VAL A 88 -5.16 10.58 6.09
CA VAL A 88 -6.23 11.31 5.39
C VAL A 88 -7.20 11.96 6.38
N LEU A 89 -7.64 11.22 7.40
CA LEU A 89 -8.53 11.73 8.44
C LEU A 89 -7.85 12.82 9.29
N ASP A 90 -6.63 12.58 9.76
CA ASP A 90 -5.89 13.51 10.64
C ASP A 90 -5.55 14.83 9.95
N LYS A 91 -5.41 14.81 8.62
CA LYS A 91 -5.10 15.98 7.81
C LYS A 91 -6.34 16.64 7.19
N GLY A 92 -7.54 16.10 7.42
CA GLY A 92 -8.78 16.65 6.87
C GLY A 92 -8.85 16.58 5.34
N LEU A 93 -8.29 15.53 4.73
CA LEU A 93 -8.41 15.30 3.30
C LEU A 93 -9.81 14.76 2.94
N GLY A 94 -10.21 14.92 1.68
CA GLY A 94 -11.53 14.50 1.19
C GLY A 94 -11.77 12.99 1.19
N GLY A 95 -10.72 12.16 1.21
CA GLY A 95 -10.84 10.71 1.20
C GLY A 95 -9.70 10.01 0.48
N VAL A 96 -10.01 8.84 -0.09
CA VAL A 96 -9.05 8.01 -0.83
C VAL A 96 -9.61 7.58 -2.19
N ILE A 97 -8.71 7.40 -3.16
CA ILE A 97 -8.97 6.65 -4.40
C ILE A 97 -8.20 5.34 -4.30
N ILE A 98 -8.79 4.25 -4.79
CA ILE A 98 -8.19 2.92 -4.78
C ILE A 98 -7.86 2.51 -6.22
N TRP A 99 -6.67 1.94 -6.43
CA TRP A 99 -6.30 1.29 -7.69
C TRP A 99 -5.76 -0.12 -7.44
N GLU A 100 -6.42 -1.20 -7.83
CA GLU A 100 -7.81 -1.27 -8.29
C GLU A 100 -8.61 -2.23 -7.42
N VAL A 101 -9.94 -2.06 -7.44
CA VAL A 101 -10.85 -2.70 -6.49
C VAL A 101 -10.88 -4.23 -6.59
N THR A 102 -10.49 -4.80 -7.74
CA THR A 102 -10.45 -6.24 -7.99
C THR A 102 -9.17 -6.91 -7.47
N ALA A 103 -8.16 -6.13 -7.11
CA ALA A 103 -6.81 -6.63 -6.85
C ALA A 103 -6.57 -7.14 -5.42
N ASP A 104 -7.56 -7.01 -4.50
CA ASP A 104 -7.41 -7.30 -3.07
C ASP A 104 -8.19 -8.52 -2.55
N TRP A 105 -8.69 -9.37 -3.44
CA TRP A 105 -9.46 -10.54 -3.04
C TRP A 105 -8.55 -11.64 -2.47
N HIS A 106 -8.58 -11.82 -1.15
CA HIS A 106 -7.83 -12.85 -0.43
C HIS A 106 -8.68 -13.40 0.73
N ASN A 107 -8.61 -14.71 1.00
CA ASN A 107 -9.40 -15.38 2.04
C ASN A 107 -10.91 -15.09 1.96
N ASN A 108 -11.46 -15.13 0.74
CA ASN A 108 -12.87 -14.85 0.44
C ASN A 108 -13.36 -13.46 0.89
N ARG A 109 -12.47 -12.46 0.90
CA ARG A 109 -12.81 -11.07 1.26
C ARG A 109 -11.86 -10.06 0.60
N PRO A 110 -12.30 -8.79 0.43
CA PRO A 110 -11.42 -7.70 0.00
C PRO A 110 -10.77 -7.05 1.23
N GLU A 111 -9.59 -7.54 1.63
CA GLU A 111 -8.97 -7.17 2.91
C GLU A 111 -8.59 -5.70 3.02
N LEU A 112 -8.06 -5.13 1.92
CA LEU A 112 -7.63 -3.75 1.90
C LEU A 112 -8.83 -2.80 1.84
N LEU A 113 -9.85 -3.13 1.02
CA LEU A 113 -11.09 -2.37 0.97
C LEU A 113 -11.82 -2.36 2.32
N GLN A 114 -11.88 -3.50 3.01
CA GLN A 114 -12.45 -3.58 4.35
C GLN A 114 -11.67 -2.71 5.35
N THR A 115 -10.34 -2.66 5.23
CA THR A 115 -9.49 -1.81 6.05
C THR A 115 -9.79 -0.33 5.83
N VAL A 116 -9.94 0.10 4.57
CA VAL A 116 -10.38 1.45 4.22
C VAL A 116 -11.74 1.74 4.86
N ALA A 117 -12.75 0.91 4.59
CA ALA A 117 -14.12 1.11 5.07
C ALA A 117 -14.20 1.20 6.62
N ARG A 118 -13.48 0.33 7.34
CA ARG A 118 -13.44 0.35 8.81
C ARG A 118 -12.78 1.62 9.35
N THR A 119 -11.72 2.10 8.71
CA THR A 119 -11.00 3.29 9.15
C THR A 119 -11.87 4.54 9.04
N PHE A 120 -12.59 4.72 7.91
CA PHE A 120 -13.48 5.87 7.71
C PHE A 120 -14.77 5.82 8.53
N ARG A 121 -15.21 4.63 8.99
CA ARG A 121 -16.36 4.49 9.90
C ARG A 121 -16.02 4.77 11.37
N THR A 122 -14.75 4.81 11.73
CA THR A 122 -14.32 5.04 13.11
C THR A 122 -14.34 6.54 13.41
N PRO A 123 -15.08 7.02 14.42
CA PRO A 123 -15.09 8.44 14.78
C PRO A 123 -13.66 8.92 15.10
N VAL A 124 -13.26 10.04 14.49
CA VAL A 124 -12.05 10.76 14.92
C VAL A 124 -12.39 11.39 16.28
N LYS A 125 -11.69 10.97 17.35
CA LYS A 125 -11.70 11.73 18.61
C LYS A 125 -11.12 13.11 18.29
N LYS A 126 -11.96 14.14 18.33
CA LYS A 126 -11.56 15.55 18.26
C LYS A 126 -10.93 15.96 19.58
#